data_AF-A0A950B0W6-F1
#
_entry.id   AF-A0A950B0W6-F1
#
_cell.length_a   1.000
_cell.length_b   1.000
_cell.length_c   1.000
_cell.angle_alpha   90.00
_cell.angle_beta   90.00
_cell.angle_gamma   90.00
#
_symmetry.space_group_name_H-M   'P 1'
#
loop_
_entity.id
_entity.type
_entity.pdbx_description
1 polymer ?
#
loop_
_entity_poly.entity_id
_entity_poly.type
_entity_poly.pdbx_seq_one_letter_code
_entity_poly.pdbx_strand_id
1 'polypeptide(L)'
;MQMLRRPESWVFFILLGSFAFFWHSRDWNSASRLMLTYALVDRGTIQLDGLEDQTGDKAVFQGHYYSDKLPGFSLLAAVPYTAAKAVLRLPDHPLNRRGFAYWAADYWVTLGTSGVLSALSGALLVSLACDLGCGPRCALAVGLTYGLATPASAYATMSYGHQASAFALLESFALLWRLDARGPALRMVLAGFLASFAAVIELQVGPASAILGCYLLAQVLGRRRPISELGDFAVGALPPALLLLSYDQLAFGSPWDLGYFHHATAMFAEVHS
;
A
#
# COMPACT_ATOMS: atom_id res chain seq x y z
N MET A 1 29.77 -10.06 -13.74
CA MET A 1 29.84 -8.77 -14.49
C MET A 1 28.47 -8.28 -15.01
N GLN A 2 27.47 -9.14 -15.21
CA GLN A 2 26.12 -8.73 -15.65
C GLN A 2 25.28 -8.07 -14.52
N MET A 3 25.48 -8.48 -13.26
CA MET A 3 24.85 -7.88 -12.08
C MET A 3 25.10 -6.38 -11.91
N LEU A 4 26.30 -5.93 -12.28
CA LEU A 4 26.70 -4.53 -12.13
C LEU A 4 26.16 -3.62 -13.24
N ARG A 5 25.53 -4.19 -14.28
CA ARG A 5 24.94 -3.41 -15.38
C ARG A 5 23.47 -3.03 -15.15
N ARG A 6 22.75 -3.81 -14.34
CA ARG A 6 21.34 -3.58 -13.97
C ARG A 6 21.11 -4.00 -12.51
N PRO A 7 21.74 -3.31 -11.54
CA PRO A 7 21.69 -3.71 -10.14
C PRO A 7 20.25 -3.75 -9.58
N GLU A 8 19.34 -2.92 -10.11
CA GLU A 8 17.94 -2.83 -9.69
C GLU A 8 17.20 -4.15 -9.90
N SER A 9 17.37 -4.78 -11.07
CA SER A 9 16.69 -6.05 -11.40
C SER A 9 17.16 -7.18 -10.49
N TRP A 10 18.44 -7.22 -10.13
CA TRP A 10 18.97 -8.24 -9.23
C TRP A 10 18.45 -8.05 -7.81
N VAL A 11 18.42 -6.82 -7.30
CA VAL A 11 17.83 -6.54 -5.99
C VAL A 11 16.35 -6.94 -5.98
N PHE A 12 15.59 -6.59 -7.02
CA PHE A 12 14.19 -7.00 -7.14
C PHE A 12 14.02 -8.52 -7.01
N PHE A 13 14.72 -9.31 -7.83
CA PHE A 13 14.54 -10.78 -7.82
C PHE A 13 15.08 -11.44 -6.56
N ILE A 14 16.18 -10.94 -5.97
CA ILE A 14 16.72 -11.46 -4.71
C ILE A 14 15.73 -11.21 -3.56
N LEU A 15 15.22 -9.98 -3.45
CA LEU A 15 14.26 -9.62 -2.41
C LEU A 15 12.94 -10.38 -2.60
N LEU A 16 12.40 -10.40 -3.82
CA LEU A 16 11.18 -11.14 -4.11
C LEU A 16 11.34 -12.64 -3.80
N GLY A 17 12.47 -13.24 -4.18
CA GLY A 17 12.77 -14.63 -3.84
C GLY A 17 12.85 -14.88 -2.34
N SER A 18 13.44 -13.94 -1.58
CA SER A 18 13.48 -14.02 -0.12
C SER A 18 12.08 -13.92 0.49
N PHE A 19 11.26 -12.95 0.07
CA PHE A 19 9.90 -12.75 0.58
C PHE A 19 8.92 -13.84 0.11
N ALA A 20 9.20 -14.53 -0.99
CA ALA A 20 8.46 -15.71 -1.39
C ALA A 20 8.77 -16.93 -0.50
N PHE A 21 10.00 -17.02 0.02
CA PHE A 21 10.42 -18.13 0.88
C PHE A 21 9.96 -17.97 2.33
N PHE A 22 10.08 -16.77 2.89
CA PHE A 22 9.65 -16.49 4.26
C PHE A 22 8.17 -16.11 4.31
N TRP A 23 7.46 -16.61 5.31
CA TRP A 23 6.02 -16.42 5.45
C TRP A 23 5.64 -16.15 6.91
N HIS A 24 4.74 -15.18 7.11
CA HIS A 24 4.11 -14.92 8.41
C HIS A 24 2.63 -15.29 8.38
N SER A 25 2.15 -15.93 9.45
CA SER A 25 0.72 -16.11 9.68
C SER A 25 0.04 -14.76 9.91
N ARG A 26 -1.25 -14.68 9.59
CA ARG A 26 -2.06 -13.48 9.85
C ARG A 26 -2.08 -13.15 11.35
N ASP A 27 -1.98 -11.87 11.66
CA ASP A 27 -2.44 -11.27 12.92
C ASP A 27 -3.79 -10.55 12.69
N TRP A 28 -4.31 -9.84 13.69
CA TRP A 28 -5.56 -9.11 13.56
C TRP A 28 -5.52 -7.99 12.51
N ASN A 29 -4.41 -7.26 12.42
CA ASN A 29 -4.26 -6.18 11.44
C ASN A 29 -4.27 -6.72 10.00
N SER A 30 -3.46 -7.75 9.75
CA SER A 30 -3.40 -8.46 8.47
C SER A 30 -4.76 -9.07 8.12
N ALA A 31 -5.43 -9.69 9.10
CA ALA A 31 -6.73 -10.30 8.90
C ALA A 31 -7.79 -9.27 8.50
N SER A 32 -7.88 -8.11 9.17
CA SER A 32 -8.83 -7.03 8.84
C SER A 32 -8.74 -6.63 7.37
N ARG A 33 -7.52 -6.46 6.86
CA ARG A 33 -7.24 -6.07 5.48
C ARG A 33 -7.54 -7.19 4.47
N LEU A 34 -7.20 -8.42 4.82
CA LEU A 34 -7.51 -9.59 3.99
C LEU A 34 -9.02 -9.86 3.91
N MET A 35 -9.75 -9.77 5.03
CA MET A 35 -11.20 -9.98 5.04
C MET A 35 -11.93 -8.96 4.15
N LEU A 36 -11.51 -7.70 4.17
CA LEU A 36 -12.05 -6.70 3.23
C LEU A 36 -11.71 -7.04 1.78
N THR A 37 -10.49 -7.52 1.50
CA THR A 37 -10.10 -7.98 0.15
C THR A 37 -11.01 -9.10 -0.33
N TYR A 38 -11.30 -10.08 0.53
CA TYR A 38 -12.15 -11.22 0.21
C TYR A 38 -13.61 -10.81 0.04
N ALA A 39 -14.13 -9.94 0.91
CA ALA A 39 -15.48 -9.41 0.78
C ALA A 39 -15.68 -8.65 -0.55
N LEU A 40 -14.69 -7.86 -0.96
CA LEU A 40 -14.72 -7.13 -2.23
C LEU A 40 -14.77 -8.07 -3.43
N VAL A 41 -13.89 -9.08 -3.47
CA VAL A 41 -13.74 -9.95 -4.65
C VAL A 41 -14.81 -11.05 -4.70
N ASP A 42 -15.11 -11.67 -3.56
CA ASP A 42 -16.00 -12.85 -3.53
C ASP A 42 -17.46 -12.46 -3.48
N ARG A 43 -17.77 -11.30 -2.88
CA ARG A 43 -19.14 -10.92 -2.55
C ARG A 43 -19.54 -9.55 -3.05
N GLY A 44 -18.62 -8.77 -3.63
CA GLY A 44 -18.90 -7.42 -4.12
C GLY A 44 -19.38 -6.47 -3.04
N THR A 45 -18.94 -6.66 -1.78
CA THR A 45 -19.37 -5.85 -0.63
C THR A 45 -18.17 -5.38 0.20
N ILE A 46 -18.36 -4.28 0.90
CA ILE A 46 -17.41 -3.75 1.90
C ILE A 46 -17.72 -4.25 3.32
N GLN A 47 -18.86 -4.94 3.49
CA GLN A 47 -19.26 -5.51 4.76
C GLN A 47 -18.55 -6.84 5.02
N LEU A 48 -18.12 -7.01 6.27
CA LEU A 48 -17.44 -8.19 6.78
C LEU A 48 -18.38 -9.17 7.49
N ASP A 49 -19.71 -9.05 7.31
CA ASP A 49 -20.66 -9.99 7.89
C ASP A 49 -20.37 -11.43 7.42
N GLY A 50 -20.34 -12.40 8.33
CA GLY A 50 -19.80 -13.75 8.14
C GLY A 50 -18.27 -13.88 8.15
N LEU A 51 -17.50 -12.79 8.19
CA LEU A 51 -16.04 -12.74 8.29
C LEU A 51 -15.56 -12.06 9.60
N GLU A 52 -16.47 -11.50 10.38
CA GLU A 52 -16.23 -10.67 11.56
C GLU A 52 -15.47 -11.40 12.66
N ASP A 53 -15.64 -12.71 12.81
CA ASP A 53 -14.92 -13.50 13.83
C ASP A 53 -13.52 -13.91 13.39
N GLN A 54 -13.13 -13.54 12.17
CA GLN A 54 -11.82 -13.84 11.60
C GLN A 54 -10.77 -12.75 11.88
N THR A 55 -11.22 -11.60 12.40
CA THR A 55 -10.38 -10.48 12.85
C THR A 55 -10.89 -9.86 14.16
N GLY A 56 -9.98 -9.46 15.04
CA GLY A 56 -10.27 -8.65 16.23
C GLY A 56 -10.20 -7.15 15.94
N ASP A 57 -9.47 -6.76 14.89
CA ASP A 57 -9.39 -5.41 14.36
C ASP A 57 -10.56 -5.26 13.38
N LYS A 58 -11.68 -4.73 13.87
CA LYS A 58 -12.91 -4.52 13.09
C LYS A 58 -13.71 -3.35 13.63
N ALA A 59 -14.49 -2.75 12.73
CA ALA A 59 -15.43 -1.70 13.05
C ALA A 59 -16.86 -2.24 13.05
N VAL A 60 -17.75 -1.65 13.86
CA VAL A 60 -19.18 -1.98 13.89
C VAL A 60 -19.99 -0.72 13.66
N PHE A 61 -20.81 -0.71 12.61
CA PHE A 61 -21.66 0.43 12.29
C PHE A 61 -23.03 -0.05 11.81
N GLN A 62 -24.10 0.50 12.39
CA GLN A 62 -25.49 0.17 12.05
C GLN A 62 -25.80 -1.34 12.00
N GLY A 63 -25.18 -2.14 12.87
CA GLY A 63 -25.40 -3.58 12.96
C GLY A 63 -24.61 -4.42 11.95
N HIS A 64 -23.74 -3.80 11.14
CA HIS A 64 -22.84 -4.47 10.20
C HIS A 64 -21.38 -4.35 10.64
N TYR A 65 -20.55 -5.29 10.17
CA TYR A 65 -19.12 -5.31 10.45
C TYR A 65 -18.31 -4.77 9.27
N TYR A 66 -17.24 -4.04 9.56
CA TYR A 66 -16.35 -3.45 8.56
C TYR A 66 -14.89 -3.62 8.96
N SER A 67 -13.97 -3.43 8.02
CA SER A 67 -12.57 -3.22 8.39
C SER A 67 -12.45 -1.89 9.13
N ASP A 68 -11.68 -1.90 10.21
CA ASP A 68 -11.26 -0.69 10.94
C ASP A 68 -10.08 0.02 10.24
N LYS A 69 -9.51 -0.58 9.18
CA LYS A 69 -8.42 -0.02 8.41
C LYS A 69 -8.95 0.70 7.18
N LEU A 70 -8.14 1.63 6.66
CA LEU A 70 -8.42 2.26 5.38
C LEU A 70 -8.38 1.26 4.21
N PRO A 71 -9.18 1.46 3.15
CA PRO A 71 -9.44 0.45 2.14
C PRO A 71 -8.29 0.27 1.12
N GLY A 72 -7.31 1.17 1.09
CA GLY A 72 -6.31 1.23 0.01
C GLY A 72 -5.51 -0.06 -0.16
N PHE A 73 -5.09 -0.69 0.95
CA PHE A 73 -4.40 -1.98 0.87
C PHE A 73 -5.32 -3.06 0.27
N SER A 74 -6.55 -3.18 0.77
CA SER A 74 -7.48 -4.23 0.37
C SER A 74 -7.91 -4.11 -1.09
N LEU A 75 -8.07 -2.89 -1.59
CA LEU A 75 -8.32 -2.61 -2.99
C LEU A 75 -7.15 -3.01 -3.88
N LEU A 76 -5.92 -2.74 -3.45
CA LEU A 76 -4.71 -3.15 -4.16
C LEU A 76 -4.55 -4.68 -4.16
N ALA A 77 -4.86 -5.31 -3.03
CA ALA A 77 -4.82 -6.75 -2.80
C ALA A 77 -5.90 -7.53 -3.59
N ALA A 78 -6.96 -6.87 -4.03
CA ALA A 78 -8.00 -7.49 -4.87
C ALA A 78 -7.43 -8.03 -6.19
N VAL A 79 -6.42 -7.37 -6.76
CA VAL A 79 -5.77 -7.79 -8.02
C VAL A 79 -5.04 -9.14 -7.88
N PRO A 80 -4.03 -9.30 -6.98
CA PRO A 80 -3.39 -10.60 -6.81
C PRO A 80 -4.35 -11.66 -6.28
N TYR A 81 -5.37 -11.30 -5.49
CA TYR A 81 -6.38 -12.27 -5.07
C TYR A 81 -7.17 -12.83 -6.25
N THR A 82 -7.70 -11.95 -7.11
CA THR A 82 -8.46 -12.36 -8.30
C THR A 82 -7.60 -13.21 -9.24
N ALA A 83 -6.33 -12.84 -9.44
CA ALA A 83 -5.40 -13.62 -10.24
C ALA A 83 -5.14 -15.01 -9.61
N ALA A 84 -4.92 -15.09 -8.29
CA ALA A 84 -4.72 -16.35 -7.59
C ALA A 84 -5.97 -17.25 -7.68
N LYS A 85 -7.18 -16.69 -7.54
CA LYS A 85 -8.44 -17.43 -7.74
C LYS A 85 -8.54 -18.00 -9.15
N ALA A 86 -8.25 -17.20 -10.17
CA ALA A 86 -8.36 -17.62 -11.57
C ALA A 86 -7.35 -18.72 -11.91
N VAL A 87 -6.09 -18.59 -11.48
CA VAL A 87 -5.01 -19.52 -11.80
C VAL A 87 -5.11 -20.82 -10.99
N LEU A 88 -5.39 -20.71 -9.69
CA LEU A 88 -5.39 -21.86 -8.77
C LEU A 88 -6.79 -22.45 -8.55
N ARG A 89 -7.84 -21.86 -9.15
CA ARG A 89 -9.25 -22.26 -8.99
C ARG A 89 -9.69 -22.32 -7.53
N LEU A 90 -9.27 -21.33 -6.74
CA LEU A 90 -9.63 -21.23 -5.32
C LEU A 90 -11.13 -20.94 -5.18
N PRO A 91 -11.84 -21.60 -4.25
CA PRO A 91 -13.21 -21.22 -3.93
C PRO A 91 -13.23 -19.87 -3.20
N ASP A 92 -14.43 -19.34 -2.96
CA ASP A 92 -14.64 -18.17 -2.12
C ASP A 92 -14.12 -18.42 -0.71
N HIS A 93 -13.64 -17.36 -0.06
CA HIS A 93 -13.16 -17.43 1.30
C HIS A 93 -14.29 -17.91 2.22
N PRO A 94 -14.06 -18.94 3.07
CA PRO A 94 -15.11 -19.48 3.91
C PRO A 94 -15.60 -18.46 4.95
N LEU A 95 -16.91 -18.43 5.14
CA LEU A 95 -17.57 -17.66 6.20
C LEU A 95 -17.60 -18.42 7.52
N ASN A 96 -17.88 -17.70 8.61
CA ASN A 96 -18.12 -18.22 9.96
C ASN A 96 -16.99 -19.11 10.47
N ARG A 97 -15.75 -18.71 10.16
CA ARG A 97 -14.54 -19.33 10.70
C ARG A 97 -14.03 -18.53 11.89
N ARG A 98 -13.24 -19.19 12.73
CA ARG A 98 -12.53 -18.52 13.82
C ARG A 98 -11.34 -17.72 13.27
N GLY A 99 -10.95 -16.70 14.00
CA GLY A 99 -9.70 -15.95 13.82
C GLY A 99 -8.50 -16.86 13.58
N PHE A 100 -7.59 -16.37 12.74
CA PHE A 100 -6.32 -17.03 12.40
C PHE A 100 -6.46 -18.37 11.67
N ALA A 101 -7.65 -18.77 11.23
CA ALA A 101 -7.82 -19.94 10.37
C ALA A 101 -7.00 -19.77 9.09
N TYR A 102 -6.18 -20.78 8.75
CA TYR A 102 -5.35 -20.74 7.56
C TYR A 102 -6.21 -20.69 6.28
N TRP A 103 -5.77 -19.87 5.32
CA TRP A 103 -6.31 -19.84 3.97
C TRP A 103 -5.19 -19.66 2.96
N ALA A 104 -5.19 -20.49 1.90
CA ALA A 104 -4.09 -20.55 0.95
C ALA A 104 -3.90 -19.24 0.16
N ALA A 105 -4.97 -18.46 -0.03
CA ALA A 105 -4.85 -17.21 -0.76
C ALA A 105 -4.12 -16.11 0.03
N ASP A 106 -4.03 -16.20 1.37
CA ASP A 106 -3.29 -15.24 2.20
C ASP A 106 -1.87 -15.06 1.64
N TYR A 107 -1.23 -16.19 1.28
CA TYR A 107 0.12 -16.22 0.72
C TYR A 107 0.25 -15.42 -0.56
N TRP A 108 -0.59 -15.74 -1.55
CA TRP A 108 -0.53 -15.11 -2.86
C TRP A 108 -0.90 -13.64 -2.84
N VAL A 109 -1.86 -13.27 -2.00
CA VAL A 109 -2.26 -11.88 -1.80
C VAL A 109 -1.14 -11.08 -1.15
N THR A 110 -0.57 -11.59 -0.06
CA THR A 110 0.50 -10.91 0.66
C THR A 110 1.77 -10.79 -0.19
N LEU A 111 2.20 -11.87 -0.85
CA LEU A 111 3.36 -11.83 -1.74
C LEU A 111 3.11 -10.90 -2.93
N GLY A 112 1.94 -11.00 -3.56
CA GLY A 112 1.55 -10.20 -4.73
C GLY A 112 1.34 -8.71 -4.45
N THR A 113 1.10 -8.34 -3.19
CA THR A 113 0.98 -6.94 -2.75
C THR A 113 2.24 -6.52 -1.97
N SER A 114 2.33 -6.84 -0.69
CA SER A 114 3.44 -6.42 0.18
C SER A 114 4.80 -6.88 -0.35
N GLY A 115 4.92 -8.14 -0.76
CA GLY A 115 6.19 -8.72 -1.21
C GLY A 115 6.72 -8.05 -2.47
N VAL A 116 5.90 -7.95 -3.52
CA VAL A 116 6.24 -7.28 -4.77
C VAL A 116 6.57 -5.80 -4.55
N LEU A 117 5.76 -5.07 -3.80
CA LEU A 117 5.98 -3.63 -3.56
C LEU A 117 7.23 -3.36 -2.70
N SER A 118 7.56 -4.27 -1.78
CA SER A 118 8.81 -4.21 -1.01
C SER A 118 10.02 -4.45 -1.91
N ALA A 119 9.96 -5.45 -2.80
CA ALA A 119 11.03 -5.73 -3.75
C ALA A 119 11.21 -4.57 -4.75
N LEU A 120 10.11 -3.97 -5.23
CA LEU A 120 10.14 -2.77 -6.07
C LEU A 120 10.72 -1.57 -5.32
N SER A 121 10.39 -1.38 -4.04
CA SER A 121 11.00 -0.32 -3.21
C SER A 121 12.51 -0.49 -3.11
N GLY A 122 13.00 -1.72 -2.87
CA GLY A 122 14.43 -2.01 -2.88
C GLY A 122 15.10 -1.69 -4.22
N ALA A 123 14.47 -2.05 -5.34
CA ALA A 123 14.97 -1.73 -6.68
C ALA A 123 14.95 -0.22 -6.97
N LEU A 124 13.93 0.50 -6.51
CA LEU A 124 13.82 1.94 -6.63
C LEU A 124 14.90 2.66 -5.81
N LEU A 125 15.19 2.19 -4.60
CA LEU A 125 16.29 2.71 -3.77
C LEU A 125 17.66 2.53 -4.44
N VAL A 126 17.88 1.41 -5.14
CA VAL A 126 19.10 1.20 -5.95
C VAL A 126 19.17 2.28 -7.05
N SER A 127 18.06 2.51 -7.75
CA SER A 127 17.99 3.50 -8.82
C SER A 127 18.26 4.93 -8.30
N LEU A 128 17.68 5.30 -7.16
CA LEU A 128 17.93 6.59 -6.52
C LEU A 128 19.36 6.73 -6.01
N ALA A 129 19.98 5.65 -5.50
CA ALA A 129 21.39 5.66 -5.11
C ALA A 129 22.30 5.88 -6.33
N CYS A 130 21.98 5.25 -7.47
CA CYS A 130 22.68 5.49 -8.74
C CYS A 130 22.54 6.96 -9.19
N ASP A 131 21.34 7.55 -9.08
CA ASP A 131 21.10 8.97 -9.40
C ASP A 131 21.96 9.92 -8.53
N LEU A 132 22.29 9.50 -7.30
CA LEU A 132 23.18 10.21 -6.38
C LEU A 132 24.68 9.96 -6.64
N GLY A 133 25.03 9.21 -7.69
CA GLY A 133 26.42 8.92 -8.08
C GLY A 133 27.04 7.72 -7.37
N CYS A 134 26.27 6.90 -6.65
CA CYS A 134 26.79 5.68 -6.06
C CYS A 134 27.21 4.67 -7.15
N GLY A 135 28.38 4.05 -6.98
CA GLY A 135 28.77 2.90 -7.81
C GLY A 135 27.84 1.70 -7.59
N PRO A 136 27.80 0.74 -8.54
CA PRO A 136 26.80 -0.34 -8.57
C PRO A 136 26.82 -1.25 -7.33
N ARG A 137 27.98 -1.41 -6.67
CA ARG A 137 28.08 -2.19 -5.43
C ARG A 137 27.41 -1.48 -4.25
N CYS A 138 27.60 -0.17 -4.15
CA CYS A 138 26.99 0.63 -3.09
C CYS A 138 25.48 0.70 -3.30
N ALA A 139 25.02 0.94 -4.53
CA ALA A 139 23.59 0.95 -4.84
C ALA A 139 22.91 -0.40 -4.54
N LEU A 140 23.55 -1.52 -4.89
CA LEU A 140 23.07 -2.86 -4.54
C LEU A 140 23.00 -3.07 -3.02
N ALA A 141 24.01 -2.62 -2.27
CA ALA A 141 24.01 -2.69 -0.81
C ALA A 141 22.84 -1.89 -0.21
N VAL A 142 22.54 -0.69 -0.72
CA VAL A 142 21.39 0.12 -0.27
C VAL A 142 20.08 -0.67 -0.38
N GLY A 143 19.79 -1.23 -1.56
CA GLY A 143 18.55 -1.97 -1.79
C GLY A 143 18.44 -3.26 -0.98
N LEU A 144 19.52 -4.03 -0.85
CA LEU A 144 19.53 -5.26 -0.06
C LEU A 144 19.46 -4.97 1.45
N THR A 145 20.18 -3.95 1.95
CA THR A 145 20.12 -3.56 3.36
C THR A 145 18.71 -3.12 3.73
N TYR A 146 18.03 -2.35 2.88
CA TYR A 146 16.61 -2.04 3.08
C TYR A 146 15.78 -3.31 3.26
N GLY A 147 15.82 -4.22 2.28
CA GLY A 147 14.91 -5.35 2.24
C GLY A 147 15.25 -6.51 3.19
N LEU A 148 16.50 -6.64 3.64
CA LEU A 148 16.97 -7.80 4.43
C LEU A 148 17.50 -7.42 5.82
N ALA A 149 17.87 -6.15 6.05
CA ALA A 149 18.46 -5.69 7.30
C ALA A 149 17.65 -4.58 7.99
N THR A 150 16.37 -4.44 7.62
CA THR A 150 15.41 -3.57 8.31
C THR A 150 14.09 -4.32 8.54
N PRO A 151 13.15 -3.77 9.33
CA PRO A 151 11.81 -4.33 9.49
C PRO A 151 11.00 -4.46 8.19
N ALA A 152 11.47 -3.90 7.06
CA ALA A 152 10.83 -4.08 5.76
C ALA A 152 10.68 -5.57 5.39
N SER A 153 11.61 -6.44 5.78
CA SER A 153 11.51 -7.89 5.52
C SER A 153 10.30 -8.55 6.19
N ALA A 154 10.01 -8.16 7.43
CA ALA A 154 8.84 -8.65 8.16
C ALA A 154 7.56 -8.15 7.48
N TYR A 155 7.46 -6.85 7.22
CA TYR A 155 6.26 -6.28 6.60
C TYR A 155 6.08 -6.66 5.12
N ALA A 156 7.14 -7.08 4.42
CA ALA A 156 7.04 -7.62 3.06
C ALA A 156 6.26 -8.95 3.00
N THR A 157 6.18 -9.65 4.12
CA THR A 157 5.57 -10.98 4.24
C THR A 157 4.31 -10.98 5.11
N MET A 158 3.76 -9.77 5.37
CA MET A 158 2.52 -9.56 6.11
C MET A 158 1.59 -8.62 5.32
N SER A 159 0.27 -8.79 5.45
CA SER A 159 -0.73 -7.97 4.74
C SER A 159 -0.97 -6.62 5.42
N TYR A 160 0.09 -5.86 5.65
CA TYR A 160 0.08 -4.51 6.22
C TYR A 160 0.14 -3.44 5.12
N GLY A 161 -0.41 -2.26 5.40
CA GLY A 161 -0.33 -1.10 4.51
C GLY A 161 1.08 -0.53 4.32
N HIS A 162 2.01 -0.82 5.24
CA HIS A 162 3.29 -0.13 5.34
C HIS A 162 4.16 -0.19 4.08
N GLN A 163 4.36 -1.38 3.50
CA GLN A 163 5.23 -1.53 2.33
C GLN A 163 4.59 -0.94 1.07
N ALA A 164 3.27 -1.03 0.96
CA ALA A 164 2.53 -0.42 -0.14
C ALA A 164 2.57 1.12 -0.07
N SER A 165 2.34 1.71 1.10
CA SER A 165 2.48 3.17 1.30
C SER A 165 3.92 3.64 1.10
N ALA A 166 4.91 2.89 1.60
CA ALA A 166 6.33 3.23 1.42
C ALA A 166 6.72 3.26 -0.06
N PHE A 167 6.32 2.25 -0.83
CA PHE A 167 6.55 2.22 -2.28
C PHE A 167 5.89 3.43 -2.96
N ALA A 168 4.60 3.68 -2.68
CA ALA A 168 3.86 4.76 -3.32
C ALA A 168 4.48 6.14 -3.03
N LEU A 169 4.88 6.42 -1.78
CA LEU A 169 5.55 7.66 -1.41
C LEU A 169 6.94 7.78 -2.05
N LEU A 170 7.73 6.70 -2.04
CA LEU A 170 9.07 6.71 -2.60
C LEU A 170 9.05 6.90 -4.12
N GLU A 171 8.13 6.25 -4.83
CA GLU A 171 7.96 6.42 -6.27
C GLU A 171 7.43 7.81 -6.61
N SER A 172 6.44 8.32 -5.85
CA SER A 172 5.99 9.71 -6.00
C SER A 172 7.15 10.70 -5.83
N PHE A 173 7.97 10.51 -4.78
CA PHE A 173 9.18 11.30 -4.58
C PHE A 173 10.16 11.17 -5.76
N ALA A 174 10.44 9.97 -6.25
CA ALA A 174 11.35 9.76 -7.37
C ALA A 174 10.90 10.49 -8.65
N LEU A 175 9.59 10.47 -8.94
CA LEU A 175 8.99 11.18 -10.08
C LEU A 175 9.10 12.71 -9.93
N LEU A 176 9.02 13.24 -8.70
CA LEU A 176 9.21 14.66 -8.38
C LEU A 176 10.69 15.07 -8.31
N TRP A 177 11.58 14.17 -7.90
CA TRP A 177 13.00 14.42 -7.71
C TRP A 177 13.76 14.51 -9.03
N ARG A 178 13.45 13.62 -9.98
CA ARG A 178 14.10 13.59 -11.29
C ARG A 178 13.66 14.77 -12.15
N LEU A 179 14.47 15.83 -12.13
CA LEU A 179 14.29 17.07 -12.88
C LEU A 179 14.60 16.87 -14.37
N ASP A 180 13.90 15.96 -15.04
CA ASP A 180 13.97 15.88 -16.50
C ASP A 180 13.15 17.00 -17.14
N ALA A 181 13.69 17.57 -18.23
CA ALA A 181 13.13 18.68 -18.97
C ALA A 181 11.70 18.36 -19.46
N ARG A 182 10.69 19.00 -18.85
CA ARG A 182 9.25 18.82 -19.16
C ARG A 182 8.85 17.35 -19.33
N GLY A 183 8.92 16.57 -18.25
CA GLY A 183 8.32 15.24 -18.26
C GLY A 183 6.82 15.31 -18.64
N PRO A 184 6.25 14.25 -19.23
CA PRO A 184 4.86 14.23 -19.65
C PRO A 184 3.92 14.51 -18.47
N ALA A 185 2.78 15.17 -18.70
CA ALA A 185 1.76 15.43 -17.67
C ALA A 185 1.41 14.17 -16.86
N LEU A 186 1.41 13.01 -17.52
CA LEU A 186 1.23 11.70 -16.90
C LEU A 186 2.18 11.44 -15.72
N ARG A 187 3.44 11.91 -15.78
CA ARG A 187 4.40 11.78 -14.68
C ARG A 187 3.91 12.47 -13.41
N MET A 188 3.37 13.69 -13.55
CA MET A 188 2.86 14.47 -12.41
C MET A 188 1.53 13.91 -11.92
N VAL A 189 0.66 13.47 -12.83
CA VAL A 189 -0.57 12.74 -12.49
C VAL A 189 -0.25 11.48 -11.68
N LEU A 190 0.72 10.67 -12.12
CA LEU A 190 1.14 9.47 -11.38
C LEU A 190 1.76 9.82 -10.02
N ALA A 191 2.59 10.86 -9.95
CA ALA A 191 3.16 11.32 -8.67
C ALA A 191 2.06 11.73 -7.67
N GLY A 192 1.07 12.49 -8.13
CA GLY A 192 -0.08 12.91 -7.32
C GLY A 192 -0.95 11.74 -6.89
N PHE A 193 -1.23 10.81 -7.82
CA PHE A 193 -1.98 9.59 -7.55
C PHE A 193 -1.31 8.77 -6.46
N LEU A 194 -0.02 8.49 -6.59
CA LEU A 194 0.72 7.69 -5.62
C LEU A 194 0.82 8.37 -4.25
N ALA A 195 1.07 9.68 -4.21
CA ALA A 195 1.10 10.44 -2.95
C ALA A 195 -0.25 10.40 -2.23
N SER A 196 -1.35 10.59 -2.95
CA SER A 196 -2.70 10.53 -2.36
C SER A 196 -3.10 9.10 -1.99
N PHE A 197 -2.84 8.12 -2.86
CA PHE A 197 -3.17 6.71 -2.62
C PHE A 197 -2.42 6.13 -1.41
N ALA A 198 -1.20 6.60 -1.12
CA ALA A 198 -0.49 6.22 0.10
C ALA A 198 -1.31 6.53 1.37
N ALA A 199 -1.99 7.69 1.41
CA ALA A 199 -2.86 8.10 2.52
C ALA A 199 -4.19 7.34 2.56
N VAL A 200 -4.64 6.78 1.42
CA VAL A 200 -5.79 5.86 1.35
C VAL A 200 -5.42 4.46 1.88
N ILE A 201 -4.14 4.10 1.87
CA ILE A 201 -3.64 2.84 2.43
C ILE A 201 -3.45 2.96 3.96
N GLU A 202 -2.81 4.05 4.41
CA GLU A 202 -2.54 4.34 5.82
C GLU A 202 -2.70 5.84 6.11
N LEU A 203 -3.56 6.20 7.07
CA LEU A 203 -3.83 7.60 7.41
C LEU A 203 -2.58 8.31 7.93
N GLN A 204 -1.74 7.58 8.68
CA GLN A 204 -0.57 8.10 9.38
C GLN A 204 0.50 8.64 8.42
N VAL A 205 0.46 8.24 7.14
CA VAL A 205 1.40 8.73 6.13
C VAL A 205 0.94 10.01 5.43
N GLY A 206 -0.27 10.50 5.74
CA GLY A 206 -0.80 11.76 5.21
C GLY A 206 0.15 12.96 5.31
N PRO A 207 0.87 13.17 6.43
CA PRO A 207 1.89 14.22 6.52
C PRO A 207 3.03 14.07 5.49
N ALA A 208 3.47 12.83 5.21
CA ALA A 208 4.50 12.58 4.20
C ALA A 208 3.96 12.90 2.78
N SER A 209 2.71 12.55 2.48
CA SER A 209 2.04 12.93 1.23
C SER A 209 1.95 14.45 1.07
N ALA A 210 1.61 15.17 2.15
CA ALA A 210 1.55 16.64 2.15
C ALA A 210 2.93 17.27 1.91
N ILE A 211 4.00 16.69 2.50
CA ILE A 211 5.38 17.13 2.28
C ILE A 211 5.75 17.03 0.79
N LEU A 212 5.32 15.99 0.07
CA LEU A 212 5.57 15.87 -1.37
C LEU A 212 4.84 16.95 -2.18
N GLY A 213 3.60 17.28 -1.83
CA GLY A 213 2.88 18.41 -2.41
C GLY A 213 3.58 19.75 -2.17
N CYS A 214 4.02 19.99 -0.93
CA CYS A 214 4.81 21.17 -0.55
C CYS A 214 6.16 21.22 -1.28
N TYR A 215 6.82 20.07 -1.47
CA TYR A 215 8.06 19.95 -2.21
C TYR A 215 7.88 20.35 -3.68
N LEU A 216 6.79 19.93 -4.34
CA LEU A 216 6.45 20.40 -5.68
C LEU A 216 6.13 21.90 -5.70
N LEU A 217 5.34 22.38 -4.74
CA LEU A 217 5.00 23.81 -4.64
C LEU A 217 6.25 24.68 -4.49
N ALA A 218 7.21 24.27 -3.65
CA ALA A 218 8.48 24.96 -3.49
C ALA A 218 9.29 25.02 -4.79
N GLN A 219 9.29 23.94 -5.59
CA GLN A 219 9.94 23.92 -6.91
C GLN A 219 9.25 24.86 -7.91
N VAL A 220 7.92 24.96 -7.87
CA VAL A 220 7.16 25.89 -8.72
C VAL A 220 7.41 27.34 -8.32
N LEU A 221 7.34 27.66 -7.02
CA LEU A 221 7.64 29.00 -6.50
C LEU A 221 9.09 29.41 -6.78
N GLY A 222 10.02 28.45 -6.71
CA GLY A 222 11.43 28.61 -7.10
C GLY A 222 11.68 28.63 -8.61
N ARG A 223 10.63 28.62 -9.45
CA ARG A 223 10.69 28.64 -10.92
C ARG A 223 11.49 27.49 -11.55
N ARG A 224 11.68 26.38 -10.82
CA ARG A 224 12.30 25.15 -11.33
C ARG A 224 11.33 24.30 -12.15
N ARG A 225 10.04 24.45 -11.88
CA ARG A 225 8.93 23.74 -12.56
C ARG A 225 7.81 24.73 -12.92
N PRO A 226 7.06 24.50 -14.01
CA PRO A 226 5.93 25.35 -14.37
C PRO A 226 4.72 25.08 -13.46
N ILE A 227 3.87 26.09 -13.27
CA ILE A 227 2.66 25.98 -12.43
C ILE A 227 1.66 24.91 -12.91
N SER A 228 1.68 24.57 -14.21
CA SER A 228 0.82 23.52 -14.78
C SER A 228 1.04 22.16 -14.11
N GLU A 229 2.27 21.86 -13.67
CA GLU A 229 2.58 20.58 -13.01
C GLU A 229 1.89 20.44 -11.64
N LEU A 230 1.56 21.54 -10.96
CA LEU A 230 0.70 21.50 -9.76
C LEU A 230 -0.72 21.06 -10.11
N GLY A 231 -1.24 21.54 -11.25
CA GLY A 231 -2.54 21.12 -11.77
C GLY A 231 -2.56 19.63 -12.10
N ASP A 232 -1.56 19.14 -12.83
CA ASP A 232 -1.43 17.72 -13.18
C ASP A 232 -1.30 16.83 -11.92
N PHE A 233 -0.51 17.26 -10.93
CA PHE A 233 -0.39 16.56 -9.65
C PHE A 233 -1.73 16.54 -8.90
N ALA A 234 -2.46 17.65 -8.85
CA ALA A 234 -3.78 17.71 -8.23
C ALA A 234 -4.80 16.80 -8.94
N VAL A 235 -4.79 16.76 -10.27
CA VAL A 235 -5.61 15.83 -11.07
C VAL A 235 -5.28 14.38 -10.71
N GLY A 236 -4.01 14.05 -10.52
CA GLY A 236 -3.58 12.74 -10.05
C GLY A 236 -4.04 12.39 -8.64
N ALA A 237 -3.97 13.35 -7.72
CA ALA A 237 -4.34 13.17 -6.32
C ALA A 237 -5.85 13.06 -6.10
N LEU A 238 -6.67 13.56 -7.02
CA LEU A 238 -8.12 13.64 -6.85
C LEU A 238 -8.80 12.25 -6.81
N PRO A 239 -8.54 11.29 -7.72
CA PRO A 239 -9.23 9.99 -7.71
C PRO A 239 -9.04 9.17 -6.41
N PRO A 240 -7.82 9.01 -5.85
CA PRO A 240 -7.67 8.31 -4.57
C PRO A 240 -8.40 9.00 -3.42
N ALA A 241 -8.34 10.33 -3.35
CA ALA A 241 -9.06 11.09 -2.33
C ALA A 241 -10.58 10.88 -2.44
N LEU A 242 -11.14 10.99 -3.64
CA LEU A 242 -12.57 10.74 -3.87
C LEU A 242 -12.96 9.29 -3.57
N LEU A 243 -12.09 8.34 -3.85
CA LEU A 243 -12.30 6.93 -3.53
C LEU A 243 -12.41 6.72 -2.03
N LEU A 244 -11.56 7.36 -1.22
CA LEU A 244 -11.63 7.27 0.24
C LEU A 244 -12.93 7.87 0.77
N LEU A 245 -13.26 9.11 0.35
CA LEU A 245 -14.50 9.78 0.75
C LEU A 245 -15.74 8.95 0.37
N SER A 246 -15.71 8.31 -0.80
CA SER A 246 -16.81 7.45 -1.26
C SER A 246 -16.89 6.15 -0.44
N TYR A 247 -15.75 5.54 -0.09
CA TYR A 247 -15.72 4.36 0.75
C TYR A 247 -16.30 4.67 2.15
N ASP A 248 -15.85 5.76 2.76
CA ASP A 248 -16.31 6.17 4.10
C ASP A 248 -17.80 6.52 4.08
N GLN A 249 -18.28 7.21 3.04
CA GLN A 249 -19.70 7.48 2.84
C GLN A 249 -20.53 6.19 2.72
N LEU A 250 -20.02 5.16 2.04
CA LEU A 250 -20.71 3.87 1.88
C LEU A 250 -20.66 3.01 3.15
N ALA A 251 -19.57 3.05 3.90
CA ALA A 251 -19.37 2.25 5.10
C ALA A 251 -20.05 2.87 6.33
N PHE A 252 -19.93 4.18 6.51
CA PHE A 252 -20.24 4.88 7.77
C PHE A 252 -21.24 6.04 7.58
N GLY A 253 -21.76 6.25 6.37
CA GLY A 253 -22.79 7.26 6.11
C GLY A 253 -22.29 8.71 6.08
N SER A 254 -20.98 8.95 6.23
CA SER A 254 -20.33 10.26 6.16
C SER A 254 -18.93 10.12 5.56
N PRO A 255 -18.47 11.06 4.71
CA PRO A 255 -17.14 10.97 4.09
C PRO A 255 -16.01 11.33 5.05
N TRP A 256 -16.33 11.74 6.28
CA TRP A 256 -15.37 12.10 7.33
C TRP A 256 -15.34 11.10 8.48
N ASP A 257 -16.18 10.07 8.41
CA ASP A 257 -16.33 9.08 9.46
C ASP A 257 -15.56 7.81 9.08
N LEU A 258 -14.53 7.49 9.87
CA LEU A 258 -13.55 6.45 9.55
C LEU A 258 -13.80 5.21 10.39
N GLY A 259 -13.45 4.03 9.86
CA GLY A 259 -13.59 2.76 10.59
C GLY A 259 -12.85 2.73 11.93
N TYR A 260 -11.78 3.53 12.06
CA TYR A 260 -11.06 3.73 13.32
C TYR A 260 -11.95 4.26 14.46
N PHE A 261 -12.93 5.12 14.16
CA PHE A 261 -13.84 5.69 15.16
C PHE A 261 -14.90 4.71 15.67
N HIS A 262 -15.08 3.59 14.97
CA HIS A 262 -16.09 2.57 15.26
C HIS A 262 -15.49 1.25 15.73
N HIS A 263 -14.26 1.27 16.28
CA HIS A 263 -13.53 0.07 16.67
C HIS A 263 -14.33 -0.76 17.72
N ALA A 264 -14.43 -2.06 17.50
CA ALA A 264 -15.37 -2.94 18.22
C ALA A 264 -15.05 -3.19 19.71
N THR A 265 -13.84 -2.84 20.18
CA THR A 265 -13.40 -3.07 21.57
C THR A 265 -13.49 -1.80 22.40
N ALA A 266 -14.26 -1.86 23.50
CA ALA A 266 -14.43 -0.75 24.46
C ALA A 266 -13.09 -0.20 24.99
N MET A 267 -12.10 -1.07 25.19
CA MET A 267 -10.75 -0.69 25.64
C MET A 267 -9.99 0.16 24.61
N PHE A 268 -10.28 -0.01 23.31
CA PHE A 268 -9.64 0.79 22.27
C PHE A 268 -10.28 2.18 22.14
N ALA A 269 -11.60 2.25 22.31
CA ALA A 269 -12.35 3.50 22.38
C ALA A 269 -11.95 4.35 23.61
N GLU A 270 -11.65 3.74 24.75
CA GLU A 270 -11.31 4.45 26.00
C GLU A 270 -9.90 5.10 25.98
N VAL A 271 -8.97 4.58 25.18
CA VAL A 271 -7.58 5.07 25.10
C VAL A 271 -7.39 6.11 23.98
N HIS A 272 -8.31 6.18 23.02
CA HIS A 272 -8.18 7.01 21.81
C HIS A 272 -9.33 8.01 21.61
N SER A 273 -10.21 8.18 22.61
CA SER A 273 -11.20 9.27 22.69
C SER A 273 -10.59 10.56 23.21
#